data_AF-A0A1V6A5W4-F1
#
_entry.id   AF-A0A1V6A5W4-F1
#
_cell.length_a   1.000
_cell.length_b   1.000
_cell.length_c   1.000
_cell.angle_alpha   90.00
_cell.angle_beta   90.00
_cell.angle_gamma   90.00
#
_symmetry.space_group_name_H-M   'P 1'
#
loop_
_entity.id
_entity.type
_entity.pdbx_description
1 polymer ?
#
loop_
_entity_poly.entity_id
_entity_poly.type
_entity_poly.pdbx_seq_one_letter_code
_entity_poly.pdbx_strand_id
1 'polypeptide(L)' 'MDHIIITCDPDNIASSKTCKLAGGKFLEIAPIPEDNEMYNPETPDKCTKVYKVLL' A
#
# COMPACT_ATOMS: atom_id res chain seq x y z
N MET A 1 5.86 -18.52 -6.67
CA MET A 1 5.76 -17.10 -6.29
C MET A 1 6.28 -17.01 -4.87
N ASP A 2 7.39 -16.30 -4.64
CA ASP A 2 8.04 -16.24 -3.32
C ASP A 2 7.47 -15.15 -2.41
N HIS A 3 6.70 -14.21 -2.98
CA HIS A 3 6.07 -13.13 -2.24
C HIS A 3 4.92 -12.48 -3.01
N ILE A 4 4.15 -11.67 -2.29
CA ILE A 4 3.15 -10.75 -2.83
C ILE A 4 3.38 -9.34 -2.31
N ILE A 5 2.90 -8.34 -3.07
CA ILE A 5 2.83 -6.95 -2.65
C ILE A 5 1.39 -6.62 -2.30
N ILE A 6 1.20 -6.00 -1.14
CA ILE A 6 -0.10 -5.49 -0.69
C ILE A 6 0.04 -3.99 -0.49
N THR A 7 -0.89 -3.24 -1.06
CA THR A 7 -0.97 -1.79 -0.87
C THR A 7 -2.20 -1.41 -0.06
N CYS A 8 -2.08 -0.41 0.82
CA CYS A 8 -3.24 0.12 1.53
C CYS A 8 -3.14 1.62 1.76
N ASP A 9 -4.29 2.27 1.90
CA ASP A 9 -4.35 3.68 2.29
C ASP A 9 -3.50 3.95 3.56
N PRO A 10 -2.64 4.98 3.57
CA PRO A 10 -1.75 5.27 4.69
C PRO A 10 -2.47 5.53 6.01
N ASP A 11 -3.66 6.10 5.96
CA ASP A 11 -4.46 6.46 7.13
C ASP A 11 -5.37 5.31 7.59
N ASN A 12 -5.48 4.24 6.78
CA ASN A 12 -6.18 3.03 7.16
C ASN A 12 -5.36 2.16 8.13
N ILE A 13 -5.44 2.51 9.41
CA ILE A 13 -4.75 1.81 10.51
C ILE A 13 -5.15 0.33 10.58
N ALA A 14 -6.41 -0.01 10.30
CA ALA A 14 -6.89 -1.39 10.35
C ALA A 14 -6.18 -2.26 9.29
N SER A 15 -6.14 -1.80 8.04
CA SER A 15 -5.43 -2.49 6.95
C SER A 15 -3.93 -2.59 7.23
N SER A 16 -3.31 -1.53 7.74
CA SER A 16 -1.89 -1.54 8.12
C SER A 16 -1.59 -2.59 9.20
N LYS A 17 -2.46 -2.72 10.20
CA LYS A 17 -2.34 -3.78 11.23
C LYS A 17 -2.49 -5.16 10.62
N THR A 18 -3.48 -5.37 9.75
CA THR A 18 -3.67 -6.66 9.06
C THR A 18 -2.45 -7.05 8.23
N CYS A 19 -1.89 -6.12 7.46
CA CYS A 19 -0.67 -6.38 6.68
C CYS A 19 0.50 -6.82 7.56
N LYS A 20 0.70 -6.15 8.71
CA LYS A 20 1.75 -6.53 9.67
C LYS A 20 1.50 -7.90 10.30
N LEU A 21 0.26 -8.19 10.69
CA LEU A 21 -0.12 -9.49 11.29
C LEU A 21 0.03 -10.65 10.30
N ALA A 22 -0.19 -10.40 9.01
CA ALA A 22 0.06 -11.36 7.94
C ALA A 22 1.56 -11.55 7.61
N GLY A 23 2.48 -10.98 8.40
CA GLY A 23 3.92 -11.06 8.14
C GLY A 23 4.44 -10.05 7.13
N GLY A 24 3.62 -9.07 6.74
CA GLY A 24 3.99 -8.02 5.80
C GLY A 24 5.07 -7.09 6.34
N LYS A 25 6.17 -6.97 5.61
CA LYS A 25 7.24 -6.01 5.85
C LYS A 25 6.88 -4.70 5.15
N PHE A 26 6.80 -3.62 5.92
CA PHE A 26 6.62 -2.28 5.38
C PHE A 26 7.84 -1.92 4.53
N LEU A 27 7.61 -1.45 3.31
CA LEU A 27 8.66 -1.00 2.40
C LEU A 27 8.72 0.52 2.34
N GLU A 28 7.61 1.16 1.95
CA GLU A 28 7.55 2.60 1.72
C GLU A 28 6.12 3.14 1.69
N ILE A 29 5.99 4.47 1.64
CA ILE A 29 4.78 5.16 1.21
C ILE A 29 5.09 5.72 -0.18
N ALA A 30 4.31 5.32 -1.19
CA ALA A 30 4.52 5.69 -2.58
C ALA A 30 3.31 6.49 -3.11
N PRO A 31 3.52 7.45 -4.03
CA PRO A 31 2.42 8.14 -4.70
C PRO A 31 1.60 7.15 -5.54
N ILE A 32 0.31 7.42 -5.71
CA ILE A 32 -0.51 6.65 -6.63
C ILE A 32 -0.12 7.03 -8.07
N PRO A 33 0.26 6.07 -8.94
CA PRO A 33 0.58 6.35 -10.34
C PRO A 33 -0.60 6.98 -11.09
N GLU A 34 -0.33 7.89 -12.03
CA GLU A 34 -1.37 8.62 -12.78
C GLU A 34 -2.27 7.70 -13.65
N ASP A 35 -1.75 6.54 -14.05
CA ASP A 35 -2.47 5.52 -14.83
C ASP A 35 -3.28 4.55 -13.96
N ASN A 36 -3.23 4.69 -12.63
CA ASN A 36 -4.01 3.88 -11.72
C ASN A 36 -5.44 4.43 -11.57
N GLU A 37 -6.45 3.56 -11.53
CA GLU A 37 -7.86 3.95 -11.37
C GLU A 37 -8.16 4.74 -10.10
N MET A 38 -7.33 4.60 -9.05
CA MET A 38 -7.48 5.36 -7.81
C MET A 38 -6.80 6.73 -7.83
N TYR A 39 -6.05 7.06 -8.88
CA TYR A 39 -5.46 8.38 -9.03
C TYR A 39 -6.56 9.43 -9.20
N ASN A 40 -6.43 10.53 -8.47
CA ASN A 40 -7.33 11.67 -8.60
C ASN A 40 -6.50 12.95 -8.72
N PRO A 41 -6.60 13.69 -9.85
CA PRO A 41 -5.87 14.94 -10.04
C PRO A 41 -6.27 16.07 -9.08
N GLU A 42 -7.43 15.98 -8.42
CA GLU A 42 -7.82 16.92 -7.35
C GLU A 42 -7.10 16.62 -6.03
N THR A 43 -6.52 15.41 -5.89
CA THR A 43 -5.73 14.98 -4.73
C THR A 43 -4.43 14.31 -5.19
N PRO A 44 -3.52 15.04 -5.87
CA PRO A 44 -2.32 14.45 -6.48
C PRO A 44 -1.32 13.92 -5.44
N ASP A 45 -1.40 14.43 -4.21
CA ASP A 45 -0.55 13.99 -3.09
C ASP A 45 -1.02 12.68 -2.45
N LYS A 46 -2.10 12.06 -2.96
CA LYS A 46 -2.61 10.81 -2.42
C LYS A 46 -1.58 9.69 -2.62
N CYS A 47 -1.21 9.06 -1.52
CA CYS A 47 -0.21 8.00 -1.47
C CYS A 47 -0.80 6.69 -0.98
N THR A 48 -0.03 5.62 -1.10
CA THR A 48 -0.35 4.28 -0.58
C THR A 48 0.85 3.70 0.16
N LYS A 49 0.60 2.95 1.24
CA LYS A 49 1.64 2.16 1.91
C LYS A 49 1.86 0.87 1.15
N VAL A 50 3.12 0.48 0.99
CA VAL A 50 3.52 -0.75 0.30
C VAL A 50 4.07 -1.74 1.31
N TYR A 51 3.50 -2.96 1.31
CA TYR A 51 3.95 -4.09 2.12
C TYR A 51 4.36 -5.26 1.25
N LYS A 52 5.41 -5.98 1.66
CA LYS A 52 5.84 -7.25 1.08
C LYS A 52 5.58 -8.39 2.03
N VAL A 53 4.82 -9.39 1.59
CA VAL A 53 4.53 -10.62 2.34
C VAL A 53 5.19 -11.79 1.63
N LEU A 54 6.04 -12.54 2.33
CA LEU A 54 6.64 -13.77 1.79
C LEU A 54 5.63 -14.92 1.87
N LEU A 55 5.61 -15.79 0.85
CA LEU A 55 4.71 -16.96 0.78
C LEU A 55 5.41 -18.24 1.24
#